data_AF-A0A0N8S037-F1
#
_entry.id   AF-A0A0N8S037-F1
#
_cell.length_a   1.000
_cell.length_b   1.000
_cell.length_c   1.000
_cell.angle_alpha   90.00
_cell.angle_beta   90.00
_cell.angle_gamma   90.00
#
_symmetry.space_group_name_H-M   'P 1'
#
loop_
_entity.id
_entity.type
_entity.pdbx_description
1 polymer ?
#
loop_
_entity_poly.entity_id
_entity_poly.type
_entity_poly.pdbx_seq_one_letter_code
_entity_poly.pdbx_strand_id
1 'polypeptide(L)'
;MLTRRADSLSIGQQQRVAAARALIGQPELVIADEPTSALDADSREAFIRLLFAECREAGASLLFVSHDQSLAPLFDRNLSLSDLNRAAVAVEI
;
A
#
# COMPACT_ATOMS: atom_id res chain seq x y z
N MET A 1 6.51 -23.56 -9.72
CA MET A 1 5.86 -22.22 -9.68
C MET A 1 6.84 -21.07 -9.57
N LEU A 2 8.01 -21.22 -8.93
CA LEU A 2 9.01 -20.16 -8.70
C LEU A 2 9.73 -19.60 -9.95
N THR A 3 9.55 -20.18 -11.13
CA THR A 3 10.27 -19.81 -12.36
C THR A 3 9.44 -19.01 -13.37
N ARG A 4 8.19 -18.66 -13.03
CA ARG A 4 7.32 -17.87 -13.92
C ARG A 4 7.74 -16.40 -13.91
N ARG A 5 7.80 -15.80 -15.09
CA ARG A 5 8.06 -14.36 -15.25
C ARG A 5 6.84 -13.57 -14.75
N ALA A 6 7.07 -12.36 -14.22
CA ALA A 6 6.03 -11.55 -13.58
C ALA A 6 4.86 -11.22 -14.54
N ASP A 7 5.15 -11.04 -15.83
CA ASP A 7 4.18 -10.81 -16.91
C ASP A 7 3.25 -12.00 -17.19
N SER A 8 3.63 -13.21 -16.77
CA SER A 8 2.82 -14.43 -16.90
C SER A 8 1.93 -14.73 -15.69
N LEU A 9 1.98 -13.87 -14.66
CA LEU A 9 1.18 -14.01 -13.44
C LEU A 9 -0.13 -13.23 -13.56
N SER A 10 -1.21 -13.76 -12.97
CA SER A 10 -2.44 -12.97 -12.79
C SER A 10 -2.17 -11.76 -11.90
N ILE A 11 -2.98 -10.71 -11.99
CA ILE A 11 -2.83 -9.50 -11.16
C ILE A 11 -2.77 -9.84 -9.67
N GLY A 12 -3.65 -10.71 -9.18
CA GLY A 12 -3.63 -11.19 -7.79
C GLY A 12 -2.39 -12.04 -7.41
N GLN A 13 -1.74 -12.68 -8.38
CA GLN A 13 -0.45 -13.35 -8.16
C GLN A 13 0.69 -12.33 -8.10
N GLN A 14 0.69 -11.33 -8.98
CA GLN A 14 1.69 -10.25 -8.97
C GLN A 14 1.62 -9.46 -7.66
N GLN A 15 0.41 -9.17 -7.17
CA GLN A 15 0.16 -8.57 -5.86
C GLN A 15 0.75 -9.35 -4.71
N ARG A 16 0.51 -10.68 -4.64
CA ARG A 16 1.10 -11.54 -3.61
C ARG A 16 2.62 -11.55 -3.66
N VAL A 17 3.19 -11.57 -4.87
CA VAL A 17 4.63 -11.44 -5.05
C VAL A 17 5.13 -10.07 -4.58
N ALA A 18 4.41 -8.99 -4.85
CA ALA A 18 4.76 -7.65 -4.38
C ALA A 18 4.70 -7.54 -2.85
N ALA A 19 3.65 -8.05 -2.21
CA ALA A 19 3.52 -8.09 -0.75
C ALA A 19 4.66 -8.90 -0.12
N ALA A 20 4.92 -10.11 -0.62
CA ALA A 20 6.03 -10.93 -0.14
C ALA A 20 7.38 -10.23 -0.31
N ARG A 21 7.59 -9.56 -1.45
CA ARG A 21 8.82 -8.78 -1.71
C ARG A 21 8.99 -7.62 -0.74
N ALA A 22 7.91 -6.93 -0.40
CA ALA A 22 7.94 -5.80 0.52
C ALA A 22 8.32 -6.22 1.96
N LEU A 23 8.14 -7.49 2.32
CA LEU A 23 8.44 -8.03 3.65
C LEU A 23 9.76 -8.79 3.72
N ILE A 24 10.52 -8.86 2.62
CA ILE A 24 11.86 -9.46 2.63
C ILE A 24 12.72 -8.70 3.64
N GLY A 25 13.36 -9.45 4.55
CA GLY A 25 14.23 -8.88 5.57
C GLY A 25 13.50 -8.36 6.82
N GLN A 26 12.21 -8.65 6.98
CA GLN A 26 11.42 -8.30 8.18
C GLN A 26 11.50 -6.80 8.53
N PRO A 27 11.11 -5.90 7.60
CA PRO A 27 11.16 -4.48 7.86
C PRO A 27 10.15 -4.06 8.93
N GLU A 28 10.48 -3.05 9.71
CA GLU A 28 9.54 -2.44 10.67
C GLU A 28 8.47 -1.57 9.99
N LEU A 29 8.72 -1.14 8.74
CA LEU A 29 7.83 -0.27 7.97
C LEU A 29 7.79 -0.70 6.50
N VAL A 30 6.57 -0.85 5.98
CA VAL A 30 6.26 -1.02 4.57
C VAL A 30 5.62 0.27 4.05
N ILE A 31 6.12 0.78 2.92
CA ILE A 31 5.54 1.93 2.22
C ILE A 31 4.96 1.42 0.90
N ALA A 32 3.66 1.65 0.69
CA ALA A 32 2.97 1.26 -0.52
C ALA A 32 2.42 2.51 -1.22
N ASP A 33 3.07 2.89 -2.33
CA ASP A 33 2.72 4.08 -3.11
C ASP A 33 1.79 3.73 -4.26
N GLU A 34 0.54 4.20 -4.19
CA GLU A 34 -0.51 3.97 -5.20
C GLU A 34 -0.67 2.49 -5.63
N PRO A 35 -0.62 1.51 -4.71
CA PRO A 35 -0.40 0.11 -5.07
C PRO A 35 -1.67 -0.57 -5.63
N THR A 36 -2.78 0.15 -5.69
CA THR A 36 -4.10 -0.32 -6.16
C THR A 36 -4.60 0.38 -7.42
N SER A 37 -3.81 1.26 -8.03
CA SER A 37 -4.18 2.09 -9.18
C SER A 37 -4.67 1.30 -10.40
N ALA A 38 -4.18 0.07 -10.60
CA ALA A 38 -4.56 -0.80 -11.71
C ALA A 38 -5.70 -1.79 -11.37
N LEU A 39 -6.38 -1.65 -10.23
CA LEU A 39 -7.33 -2.63 -9.72
C LEU A 39 -8.78 -2.11 -9.71
N ASP A 40 -9.71 -3.01 -10.01
CA ASP A 40 -11.13 -2.83 -9.69
C ASP A 40 -11.38 -2.79 -8.17
N ALA A 41 -12.59 -2.39 -7.76
CA ALA A 41 -12.93 -2.18 -6.36
C ALA A 41 -12.79 -3.44 -5.50
N ASP A 42 -13.28 -4.59 -5.98
CA ASP A 42 -13.24 -5.86 -5.26
C ASP A 42 -11.79 -6.35 -5.08
N SER A 43 -11.00 -6.30 -6.15
CA SER A 43 -9.59 -6.70 -6.14
C SER A 43 -8.72 -5.77 -5.30
N ARG A 44 -9.07 -4.49 -5.24
CA ARG A 44 -8.40 -3.48 -4.41
C ARG A 44 -8.58 -3.78 -2.93
N GLU A 45 -9.81 -4.00 -2.49
CA GLU A 45 -10.08 -4.29 -1.08
C GLU A 45 -9.42 -5.61 -0.66
N ALA A 46 -9.49 -6.64 -1.50
CA ALA A 46 -8.82 -7.92 -1.25
C ALA A 46 -7.31 -7.76 -1.10
N PHE A 47 -6.67 -6.93 -1.94
CA PHE A 47 -5.24 -6.68 -1.86
C PHE A 47 -4.83 -5.88 -0.62
N ILE A 48 -5.60 -4.86 -0.24
CA ILE A 48 -5.34 -4.09 0.98
C ILE A 48 -5.44 -5.00 2.21
N ARG A 49 -6.47 -5.84 2.29
CA ARG A 49 -6.63 -6.82 3.38
C ARG A 49 -5.48 -7.82 3.44
N LEU A 50 -4.97 -8.25 2.29
CA LEU A 50 -3.76 -9.07 2.21
C LEU A 50 -2.57 -8.33 2.83
N LEU A 51 -2.28 -7.09 2.39
CA LEU A 51 -1.17 -6.31 2.94
C LEU A 51 -1.26 -6.13 4.46
N PHE A 52 -2.47 -5.87 4.99
CA PHE A 52 -2.67 -5.78 6.44
C PHE A 52 -2.35 -7.08 7.17
N ALA A 53 -2.79 -8.23 6.64
CA ALA A 53 -2.53 -9.52 7.24
C ALA A 53 -1.03 -9.82 7.28
N GLU A 54 -0.34 -9.62 6.16
CA GLU A 54 1.08 -9.91 6.03
C GLU A 54 1.95 -8.95 6.87
N CYS A 55 1.61 -7.65 6.91
CA CYS A 55 2.31 -6.69 7.78
C CYS A 55 2.09 -7.02 9.26
N ARG A 56 0.87 -7.42 9.64
CA ARG A 56 0.57 -7.83 11.02
C ARG A 56 1.36 -9.07 11.43
N GLU A 57 1.45 -10.07 10.54
CA GLU A 57 2.22 -11.29 10.80
C GLU A 57 3.72 -11.00 10.92
N ALA A 58 4.24 -10.08 10.10
CA ALA A 58 5.64 -9.66 10.15
C ALA A 58 5.96 -8.68 11.28
N GLY A 59 4.95 -8.13 11.98
CA GLY A 59 5.15 -7.06 12.96
C GLY A 59 5.53 -5.70 12.35
N ALA A 60 5.22 -5.51 11.06
CA ALA A 60 5.52 -4.29 10.31
C ALA A 60 4.36 -3.29 10.37
N SER A 61 4.68 -1.99 10.38
CA SER A 61 3.72 -0.92 10.14
C SER A 61 3.53 -0.72 8.62
N LEU A 62 2.32 -0.35 8.20
CA LEU A 62 2.02 -0.03 6.80
C LEU A 62 1.71 1.47 6.63
N LEU A 63 2.47 2.14 5.77
CA LEU A 63 2.14 3.46 5.24
C LEU A 63 1.62 3.31 3.81
N PHE A 64 0.36 3.66 3.60
CA PHE A 64 -0.31 3.54 2.31
C PHE A 64 -0.58 4.92 1.72
N VAL A 65 -0.13 5.17 0.50
CA VAL A 65 -0.34 6.42 -0.22
C VAL A 65 -1.37 6.19 -1.32
N SER A 66 -2.38 7.05 -1.37
CA SER A 66 -3.50 6.94 -2.30
C SER A 66 -4.19 8.28 -2.49
N HIS A 67 -4.65 8.54 -3.72
CA HIS A 67 -5.62 9.59 -4.03
C HIS A 67 -7.09 9.18 -3.77
N ASP A 68 -7.35 7.90 -3.48
CA ASP A 68 -8.68 7.37 -3.22
C ASP A 68 -9.06 7.44 -1.73
N GLN A 69 -9.88 8.44 -1.39
CA GLN A 69 -10.39 8.65 -0.03
C GLN A 69 -11.38 7.58 0.43
N SER A 70 -11.98 6.80 -0.48
CA SER A 70 -12.92 5.73 -0.10
C SER A 70 -12.25 4.62 0.72
N LEU A 71 -10.91 4.53 0.66
CA LEU A 71 -10.11 3.58 1.42
C LEU A 71 -9.89 3.99 2.87
N ALA A 72 -10.09 5.27 3.22
CA ALA A 72 -9.81 5.81 4.56
C ALA A 72 -10.43 4.99 5.73
N PRO A 73 -11.67 4.44 5.62
CA PRO A 73 -12.26 3.64 6.69
C PRO A 73 -11.53 2.30 6.95
N LEU A 74 -10.67 1.85 6.04
CA LEU A 74 -9.89 0.62 6.19
C LEU A 74 -8.63 0.80 7.05
N PHE A 75 -8.23 2.04 7.33
CA PHE A 75 -6.98 2.38 8.03
C PHE A 75 -7.25 2.93 9.43
N ASP A 76 -6.33 2.66 10.36
CA ASP A 76 -6.40 3.17 11.73
C ASP A 76 -6.27 4.70 11.79
N ARG A 77 -5.49 5.28 10.86
CA ARG A 77 -5.19 6.71 10.79
C ARG A 77 -5.12 7.16 9.34
N ASN A 78 -5.64 8.37 9.09
CA ASN A 78 -5.60 9.02 7.80
C ASN A 78 -5.00 10.42 7.96
N LEU A 79 -4.14 10.81 7.04
CA LEU A 79 -3.52 12.14 7.01
C LEU A 79 -3.70 12.70 5.59
N SER A 80 -4.27 13.89 5.47
CA SER A 80 -4.31 14.58 4.18
C SER A 80 -2.99 15.29 3.93
N LEU A 81 -2.49 15.22 2.69
CA LEU A 81 -1.30 15.95 2.28
C LEU A 81 -1.48 17.47 2.45
N SER A 82 -2.71 17.99 2.28
CA SER A 82 -3.02 19.41 2.53
C SER A 82 -2.72 19.84 3.97
N ASP A 83 -2.92 18.94 4.93
CA ASP A 83 -2.76 19.21 6.35
C ASP A 83 -1.28 19.08 6.77
N LEU A 84 -0.50 18.31 6.01
CA LEU A 84 0.92 18.08 6.22
C LEU A 84 1.79 19.12 5.51
N ASN A 85 1.34 19.64 4.36
CA ASN A 85 2.15 20.49 3.51
C ASN A 85 2.32 21.91 4.10
N ARG A 86 3.43 22.11 4.81
CA ARG A 86 3.82 23.41 5.37
C ARG A 86 4.55 24.32 4.38
N ALA A 87 4.87 23.84 3.18
CA ALA A 87 5.59 24.64 2.18
C ALA A 87 4.74 25.81 1.66
N ALA A 88 3.40 25.68 1.70
CA ALA A 88 2.48 26.74 1.29
C ALA A 88 2.33 27.88 2.32
N VAL A 89 2.76 27.68 3.58
CA VAL A 89 2.59 28.67 4.67
C VAL A 89 3.75 29.67 4.75
N ALA A 90 4.87 29.40 4.06
CA ALA A 90 6.11 30.18 4.18
C ALA A 90 6.17 31.45 3.30
N VAL A 91 5.06 31.91 2.72
CA VAL A 91 5.04 33.09 1.82
C VAL A 91 4.04 34.13 2.30
N GLU A 92 4.26 34.67 3.50
CA GLU A 92 3.80 36.01 3.88
C GLU A 92 4.96 36.67 4.67
N ILE A 93 5.80 37.43 3.95
CA ILE A 93 6.69 38.46 4.51
C ILE A 93 6.06 39.81 4.20
#